data_AF-A0AAW9NZ56-F1
#
_entry.id   AF-A0AAW9NZ56-F1
#
_cell.length_a   1.000
_cell.length_b   1.000
_cell.length_c   1.000
_cell.angle_alpha   90.00
_cell.angle_beta   90.00
_cell.angle_gamma   90.00
#
_symmetry.space_group_name_H-M   'P 1'
#
loop_
_entity.id
_entity.type
_entity.pdbx_description
1 polymer ?
#
loop_
_entity_poly.entity_id
_entity_poly.type
_entity_poly.pdbx_seq_one_letter_code
_entity_poly.pdbx_strand_id
1 'polypeptide(L)'
;MNYRIINKQVFEQAQVRSVSDVVFTEEELENGMKLAVSKKDSTLTLSLVDIDGQKKFDVRWDDSSEVFNGWYSAWDNFQWCLSIVETQNDKEA
;
A
#
# COMPACT_ATOMS: atom_id res chain seq x y z
N MET A 1 2.40 4.26 15.22
CA MET A 1 2.02 3.41 14.06
C MET A 1 0.75 3.97 13.47
N ASN A 2 0.90 4.67 12.36
CA ASN A 2 -0.05 5.68 11.91
C ASN A 2 -0.87 5.17 10.70
N TYR A 3 -0.73 3.87 10.45
CA TYR A 3 -1.45 3.04 9.49
C TYR A 3 -2.07 1.83 10.20
N ARG A 4 -3.00 1.17 9.51
CA ARG A 4 -3.60 -0.13 9.83
C ARG A 4 -3.17 -1.12 8.76
N ILE A 5 -2.73 -2.31 9.18
CA ILE A 5 -2.52 -3.45 8.27
C ILE A 5 -3.88 -4.09 7.98
N ILE A 6 -4.12 -4.43 6.71
CA ILE A 6 -5.35 -5.05 6.23
C ILE A 6 -5.09 -6.54 5.96
N ASN A 7 -4.42 -6.90 4.86
CA ASN A 7 -3.96 -8.28 4.64
C ASN A 7 -2.61 -8.52 5.36
N LYS A 8 -2.67 -8.98 6.61
CA LYS A 8 -1.47 -9.23 7.43
C LYS A 8 -0.52 -10.26 6.81
N GLN A 9 -1.03 -11.36 6.27
CA GLN A 9 -0.21 -12.45 5.74
C GLN A 9 0.66 -11.97 4.57
N VAL A 10 0.08 -11.23 3.62
CA VAL A 10 0.82 -10.73 2.45
C VAL A 10 1.71 -9.55 2.83
N PHE A 11 1.31 -8.71 3.79
CA PHE A 11 2.16 -7.64 4.35
C PHE A 11 3.43 -8.20 5.03
N GLU A 12 3.34 -9.28 5.81
CA GLU A 12 4.52 -9.94 6.41
C GLU A 12 5.35 -10.69 5.37
N GLN A 13 4.72 -11.33 4.39
CA GLN A 13 5.42 -12.00 3.28
C GLN A 13 6.28 -11.02 2.46
N ALA A 14 5.74 -9.87 2.07
CA ALA A 14 6.39 -8.92 1.17
C ALA A 14 7.70 -8.34 1.73
N GLN A 15 7.85 -8.29 3.06
CA GLN A 15 9.05 -7.82 3.74
C GLN A 15 10.26 -8.77 3.61
N VAL A 16 10.02 -10.05 3.27
CA VAL A 16 11.05 -11.12 3.35
C VAL A 16 11.17 -12.00 2.10
N ARG A 17 10.18 -12.02 1.20
CA ARG A 17 10.22 -12.78 -0.06
C ARG A 17 9.35 -12.16 -1.15
N SER A 18 9.44 -12.69 -2.37
CA SER A 18 8.55 -12.34 -3.48
C SER A 18 7.07 -12.53 -3.12
N VAL A 19 6.19 -11.76 -3.76
CA VAL A 19 4.73 -11.85 -3.70
C VAL A 19 4.11 -12.39 -5.00
N SER A 20 4.95 -12.90 -5.92
CA SER A 20 4.52 -13.46 -7.20
C SER A 20 3.65 -14.72 -7.11
N ASP A 21 3.61 -15.38 -5.94
CA ASP A 21 2.75 -16.52 -5.62
C ASP A 21 1.40 -16.13 -4.98
N VAL A 22 1.15 -14.84 -4.76
CA VAL A 22 -0.09 -14.36 -4.13
C VAL A 22 -1.26 -14.41 -5.11
N VAL A 23 -2.17 -15.36 -4.89
CA VAL A 23 -3.45 -15.46 -5.60
C VAL A 23 -4.40 -14.35 -5.13
N PHE A 24 -5.14 -13.75 -6.05
CA PHE A 24 -6.16 -12.74 -5.79
C PHE A 24 -7.57 -13.34 -5.92
N THR A 25 -8.51 -12.81 -5.15
CA THR A 25 -9.95 -12.96 -5.41
C THR A 25 -10.40 -12.07 -6.58
N GLU A 26 -11.64 -12.26 -7.07
CA GLU A 26 -12.20 -11.43 -8.16
C GLU A 26 -12.24 -9.93 -7.78
N GLU A 27 -12.64 -9.60 -6.55
CA GLU A 27 -12.62 -8.22 -6.02
C GLU A 27 -11.21 -7.61 -6.02
N GLU A 28 -10.19 -8.41 -5.67
CA GLU A 28 -8.79 -7.97 -5.62
C GLU A 28 -8.13 -7.87 -7.00
N LEU A 29 -8.64 -8.59 -8.02
CA LEU A 29 -8.24 -8.40 -9.42
C LEU A 29 -8.74 -7.06 -9.98
N GLU A 30 -9.93 -6.62 -9.57
CA GLU A 30 -10.49 -5.32 -9.99
C GLU A 30 -9.94 -4.14 -9.17
N ASN A 31 -9.76 -4.31 -7.85
CA ASN A 31 -9.51 -3.19 -6.92
C ASN A 31 -8.11 -3.20 -6.26
N GLY A 32 -7.35 -4.28 -6.42
CA GLY A 32 -6.09 -4.51 -5.71
C GLY A 32 -6.27 -5.03 -4.29
N MET A 33 -5.36 -5.90 -3.86
CA MET A 33 -5.31 -6.44 -2.49
C MET A 33 -4.69 -5.41 -1.55
N LYS A 34 -5.51 -4.71 -0.76
CA LYS A 34 -5.03 -3.72 0.22
C LYS A 34 -4.17 -4.37 1.31
N LEU A 35 -2.92 -3.91 1.44
CA LEU A 35 -1.98 -4.39 2.46
C LEU A 35 -1.98 -3.47 3.69
N ALA A 36 -1.99 -2.15 3.47
CA ALA A 36 -2.08 -1.15 4.53
C ALA A 36 -2.86 0.10 4.10
N VAL A 37 -3.37 0.85 5.08
CA VAL A 37 -4.08 2.13 4.91
C VAL A 37 -3.69 3.06 6.06
N SER A 38 -3.58 4.37 5.81
CA SER A 38 -3.36 5.36 6.87
C SER A 38 -4.53 5.41 7.87
N LYS A 39 -4.27 5.90 9.08
CA LYS A 39 -5.28 6.13 10.13
C LYS A 39 -5.80 7.57 10.16
N LYS A 40 -5.01 8.53 9.66
CA LYS A 40 -5.38 9.94 9.55
C LYS A 40 -6.08 10.26 8.22
N ASP A 41 -5.82 9.46 7.19
CA ASP A 41 -6.39 9.60 5.84
C ASP A 41 -6.75 8.20 5.31
N SER A 42 -7.97 7.99 4.82
CA SER A 42 -8.41 6.69 4.29
C SER A 42 -8.11 6.48 2.81
N THR A 43 -7.71 7.53 2.08
CA THR A 43 -7.29 7.47 0.67
C THR A 43 -5.85 6.97 0.54
N LEU A 44 -4.97 7.36 1.48
CA LEU A 44 -3.58 6.89 1.55
C LEU A 44 -3.51 5.38 1.83
N THR A 45 -3.24 4.60 0.80
CA THR A 45 -3.20 3.12 0.82
C THR A 45 -1.94 2.57 0.18
N LEU A 46 -1.53 1.38 0.63
CA LEU A 46 -0.54 0.53 -0.01
C LEU A 46 -1.22 -0.81 -0.35
N SER A 47 -1.27 -1.12 -1.64
CA SER A 47 -1.97 -2.29 -2.19
C SER A 47 -1.03 -3.15 -3.03
N LEU A 48 -1.32 -4.44 -3.14
CA LEU A 48 -0.75 -5.31 -4.15
C LEU A 48 -1.70 -5.38 -5.34
N VAL A 49 -1.21 -5.07 -6.54
CA VAL A 49 -1.98 -5.05 -7.80
C VAL A 49 -1.39 -6.05 -8.79
N ASP A 50 -2.17 -6.46 -9.78
CA ASP A 50 -1.69 -7.22 -10.94
C ASP A 50 -1.66 -6.31 -12.17
N ILE A 51 -0.51 -6.20 -12.83
CA ILE A 51 -0.32 -5.40 -14.03
C ILE A 51 0.49 -6.23 -15.01
N ASP A 52 -0.12 -6.60 -16.12
CA ASP A 52 0.43 -7.46 -17.18
C ASP A 52 0.88 -8.86 -16.70
N GLY A 53 0.16 -9.44 -15.71
CA GLY A 53 0.50 -10.73 -15.11
C GLY A 53 1.63 -10.65 -14.08
N GLN A 54 2.00 -9.44 -13.64
CA GLN A 54 3.05 -9.19 -12.67
C GLN A 54 2.48 -8.53 -11.42
N LYS A 55 2.75 -9.13 -10.25
CA LYS A 55 2.40 -8.53 -8.96
C LYS A 55 3.31 -7.33 -8.68
N LYS A 56 2.71 -6.15 -8.53
CA LYS A 56 3.37 -4.87 -8.25
C LYS A 56 2.68 -4.18 -7.07
N PHE A 57 3.35 -3.24 -6.43
CA PHE A 57 2.80 -2.49 -5.31
C PHE A 57 2.30 -1.13 -5.79
N ASP A 58 1.04 -0.80 -5.51
CA ASP A 58 0.42 0.51 -5.74
C ASP A 58 0.42 1.29 -4.43
N VAL A 59 1.10 2.44 -4.39
CA VAL A 59 0.92 3.44 -3.34
C VAL A 59 0.01 4.53 -3.89
N ARG A 60 -1.17 4.67 -3.29
CA ARG A 60 -2.19 5.63 -3.72
C ARG A 60 -2.48 6.61 -2.60
N TRP A 61 -2.67 7.88 -2.95
CA TRP A 61 -3.10 8.94 -2.04
C TRP A 61 -3.94 9.95 -2.83
N ASP A 62 -5.18 10.17 -2.41
CA ASP A 62 -6.18 10.95 -3.15
C ASP A 62 -6.26 10.51 -4.64
N ASP A 63 -6.26 11.44 -5.60
CA ASP A 63 -6.24 11.15 -7.05
C ASP A 63 -4.86 10.66 -7.58
N SER A 64 -3.82 10.59 -6.74
CA SER A 64 -2.45 10.24 -7.16
C SER A 64 -2.08 8.79 -6.85
N SER A 65 -1.31 8.15 -7.73
CA SER A 65 -0.73 6.81 -7.52
C SER A 65 0.68 6.66 -8.09
N GLU A 66 1.49 5.82 -7.43
CA GLU A 66 2.83 5.43 -7.89
C GLU A 66 3.02 3.90 -7.74
N VAL A 67 3.53 3.26 -8.79
CA VAL A 67 3.58 1.79 -8.92
C VAL A 67 5.02 1.29 -8.88
N PHE A 68 5.30 0.34 -7.98
CA PHE A 68 6.64 -0.18 -7.69
C PHE A 68 6.74 -1.69 -7.93
N ASN A 69 7.87 -2.13 -8.49
CA ASN A 69 8.16 -3.56 -8.69
C ASN A 69 8.70 -4.27 -7.43
N GLY A 70 8.96 -3.53 -6.34
CA GLY A 70 9.63 -4.07 -5.15
C GLY A 70 9.12 -3.45 -3.85
N TRP A 71 9.03 -4.27 -2.81
CA TRP A 71 8.45 -3.91 -1.52
C TRP A 71 9.08 -2.67 -0.89
N TYR A 72 10.41 -2.62 -0.77
CA TYR A 72 11.08 -1.54 -0.04
C TYR A 72 10.79 -0.15 -0.63
N SER A 73 10.81 0.01 -1.96
CA SER A 73 10.48 1.29 -2.61
C SER A 73 9.03 1.73 -2.36
N ALA A 74 8.07 0.81 -2.43
CA ALA A 74 6.68 1.10 -2.11
C ALA A 74 6.47 1.42 -0.63
N TRP A 75 7.18 0.69 0.23
CA TRP A 75 7.11 0.85 1.68
C TRP A 75 7.71 2.20 2.12
N ASP A 76 8.88 2.57 1.62
CA ASP A 76 9.54 3.84 1.90
C ASP A 76 8.70 5.04 1.40
N ASN A 77 8.10 4.94 0.20
CA ASN A 77 7.17 5.93 -0.33
C ASN A 77 5.90 6.06 0.54
N PHE A 78 5.27 4.94 0.91
CA PHE A 78 4.11 4.93 1.82
C PHE A 78 4.45 5.50 3.21
N GLN A 79 5.64 5.22 3.75
CA GLN A 79 6.13 5.82 5.00
C GLN A 79 6.37 7.33 4.88
N TRP A 80 6.86 7.81 3.73
CA TRP A 80 7.02 9.24 3.45
C TRP A 80 5.66 9.94 3.36
N CYS A 81 4.70 9.41 2.59
CA CYS A 81 3.32 9.92 2.52
C CYS A 81 2.65 9.97 3.91
N LEU A 82 2.82 8.92 4.73
CA LEU A 82 2.33 8.89 6.11
C LEU A 82 2.88 10.05 6.95
N SER A 83 4.17 10.39 6.79
CA SER A 83 4.79 11.49 7.54
C SER A 83 4.26 12.87 7.15
N ILE A 84 3.82 13.04 5.90
CA ILE A 84 3.19 14.27 5.41
C ILE A 84 1.76 14.38 5.95
N VAL A 85 0.96 13.32 5.84
CA VAL A 85 -0.40 13.25 6.40
C VAL A 85 -0.40 13.52 7.91
N GLU A 86 0.60 12.97 8.64
CA GLU A 86 0.83 13.30 10.04
C GLU A 86 1.05 14.81 10.24
N THR A 87 2.04 15.38 9.54
CA THR A 87 2.50 16.79 9.68
C THR A 87 1.48 17.83 9.18
N GLN A 88 0.56 17.47 8.29
CA GLN A 88 -0.54 18.34 7.85
C GLN A 88 -1.60 18.47 8.93
N ASN A 89 -2.12 17.34 9.44
CA ASN A 89 -3.10 17.31 10.51
C ASN A 89 -2.61 18.06 11.77
N ASP A 90 -1.33 17.91 12.12
CA ASP A 90 -0.72 18.54 13.31
C ASP A 90 -0.51 20.07 13.16
N LYS A 91 -0.97 20.67 12.05
CA LYS A 91 -1.02 22.13 11.83
C LYS A 91 -2.44 22.70 11.78
N GLU A 92 -3.45 21.84 11.84
CA GLU A 92 -4.88 22.21 11.77
C GLU A 92 -5.61 22.00 13.12
N ALA A 93 -4.85 21.69 14.18
CA ALA A 93 -5.30 21.40 15.55
C ALA A 93 -4.72 22.39 16.59
#